data_AF-A0A6N2BZ12-F1
#
_entry.id   AF-A0A6N2BZ12-F1
#
_cell.length_a   1.000
_cell.length_b   1.000
_cell.length_c   1.000
_cell.angle_alpha   90.00
_cell.angle_beta   90.00
_cell.angle_gamma   90.00
#
_symmetry.space_group_name_H-M   'P 1'
#
loop_
_entity.id
_entity.type
_entity.pdbx_description
1 polymer ?
#
loop_
_entity_poly.entity_id
_entity_poly.type
_entity_poly.pdbx_seq_one_letter_code
_entity_poly.pdbx_strand_id
1 'polypeptide(L)'
;MVYRNLLKAVKKHIGKEEHKSHFTDFSREEFKKNINLEYSKDSSFIQQRTNLAQNYTYLLNSIHHHKDLLFSYNIAVDRSNEMTKVLGKSAASVGLRLPDVYQH
;
A
#
# COMPACT_ATOMS: atom_id res chain seq x y z
N MET A 1 -12.47 11.36 12.78
CA MET A 1 -11.00 11.36 12.60
C MET A 1 -10.47 10.05 12.00
N VAL A 2 -10.93 8.89 12.46
CA VAL A 2 -10.45 7.55 12.03
C VAL A 2 -10.51 7.32 10.51
N TYR A 3 -11.64 7.61 9.86
CA TYR A 3 -11.79 7.46 8.41
C TYR A 3 -10.74 8.27 7.61
N ARG A 4 -10.45 9.50 8.04
CA ARG A 4 -9.44 10.34 7.39
C ARG A 4 -8.03 9.76 7.56
N ASN A 5 -7.74 9.18 8.72
CA ASN A 5 -6.44 8.56 8.99
C ASN A 5 -6.27 7.29 8.15
N LEU A 6 -7.31 6.48 8.04
CA LEU A 6 -7.31 5.29 7.19
C LEU A 6 -7.09 5.66 5.72
N LEU A 7 -7.85 6.63 5.18
CA LEU A 7 -7.67 7.08 3.80
C LEU A 7 -6.27 7.64 3.55
N LYS A 8 -5.70 8.39 4.49
CA LYS A 8 -4.32 8.89 4.38
C LYS A 8 -3.31 7.74 4.37
N ALA A 9 -3.47 6.73 5.23
CA ALA A 9 -2.59 5.58 5.28
C ALA A 9 -2.68 4.74 3.99
N VAL A 10 -3.90 4.47 3.50
CA VAL A 10 -4.14 3.81 2.21
C VAL A 10 -3.51 4.60 1.07
N LYS A 11 -3.73 5.91 1.00
CA LYS A 11 -3.12 6.75 -0.05
C LYS A 11 -1.58 6.73 0.01
N LYS A 12 -1.00 6.81 1.22
CA LYS A 12 0.45 6.87 1.43
C LYS A 12 1.15 5.54 1.08
N HIS A 13 0.55 4.43 1.48
CA HIS A 13 1.20 3.12 1.46
C HIS A 13 0.77 2.26 0.28
N ILE A 14 -0.49 2.36 -0.13
CA ILE A 14 -1.05 1.58 -1.24
C ILE A 14 -1.01 2.40 -2.53
N GLY A 15 -1.43 3.67 -2.49
CA GLY A 15 -1.77 4.54 -3.64
C GLY A 15 -0.66 5.11 -4.53
N LYS A 16 0.52 4.47 -4.68
CA LYS A 16 1.65 5.03 -5.47
C LYS A 16 1.62 4.76 -7.00
N GLU A 17 0.62 4.09 -7.57
CA GLU A 17 0.59 3.74 -9.01
C GLU A 17 -0.76 4.09 -9.68
N GLU A 18 -0.75 4.22 -11.00
CA GLU A 18 -1.84 4.76 -11.84
C GLU A 18 -3.19 4.02 -11.72
N HIS A 19 -3.20 2.73 -11.36
CA HIS A 19 -4.43 1.93 -11.26
C HIS A 19 -5.18 2.05 -9.91
N LYS A 20 -4.81 3.01 -9.05
CA LYS A 20 -5.14 2.95 -7.61
C LYS A 20 -6.25 3.88 -7.11
N SER A 21 -6.86 4.69 -7.98
CA SER A 21 -8.10 5.44 -7.64
C SER A 21 -9.17 4.49 -7.09
N HIS A 22 -9.27 3.30 -7.72
CA HIS A 22 -10.22 2.25 -7.36
C HIS A 22 -10.16 1.83 -5.90
N PHE A 23 -8.97 1.79 -5.26
CA PHE A 23 -8.87 1.36 -3.85
C PHE A 23 -9.39 2.41 -2.89
N THR A 24 -9.07 3.68 -3.13
CA THR A 24 -9.62 4.79 -2.33
C THR A 24 -11.11 4.99 -2.58
N ASP A 25 -11.57 4.79 -3.82
CA ASP A 25 -12.97 4.91 -4.18
C ASP A 25 -13.78 3.73 -3.61
N PHE A 26 -13.28 2.51 -3.72
CA PHE A 26 -13.85 1.32 -3.08
C PHE A 26 -13.95 1.51 -1.56
N SER A 27 -12.87 1.97 -0.91
CA SER A 27 -12.90 2.27 0.52
C SER A 27 -13.96 3.32 0.85
N ARG A 28 -14.12 4.35 0.01
CA ARG A 28 -15.16 5.37 0.19
C ARG A 28 -16.56 4.79 0.01
N GLU A 29 -16.78 3.93 -0.98
CA GLU A 29 -18.06 3.27 -1.23
C GLU A 29 -18.46 2.34 -0.09
N GLU A 30 -17.52 1.53 0.42
CA GLU A 30 -17.78 0.63 1.55
C GLU A 30 -18.18 1.39 2.81
N PHE A 31 -17.52 2.53 3.10
CA PHE A 31 -17.95 3.39 4.20
C PHE A 31 -19.34 3.99 3.99
N LYS A 32 -19.70 4.37 2.76
CA LYS A 32 -21.04 4.89 2.44
C LYS A 32 -22.13 3.82 2.56
N LYS A 33 -21.88 2.60 2.07
CA LYS A 33 -22.84 1.48 2.17
C LYS A 33 -23.17 1.16 3.62
N ASN A 34 -22.17 1.18 4.50
CA ASN A 34 -22.35 0.90 5.92
C ASN A 34 -23.17 1.96 6.67
N ILE A 35 -23.25 3.21 6.17
CA ILE A 35 -24.10 4.28 6.75
C ILE A 35 -25.58 4.03 6.45
N ASN A 36 -25.90 3.40 5.33
CA ASN A 36 -27.28 3.15 4.90
C ASN A 36 -27.91 1.88 5.52
N LEU A 37 -27.15 1.13 6.33
CA LEU A 37 -27.65 -0.07 6.99
C LEU A 37 -28.39 0.29 8.28
N GLU A 38 -29.53 -0.36 8.52
CA GLU A 38 -30.42 -0.08 9.66
C GLU A 38 -29.74 -0.31 11.02
N TYR A 39 -28.82 -1.29 11.07
CA TYR A 39 -27.97 -1.62 12.24
C TYR A 39 -26.87 -0.57 12.53
N SER A 40 -26.66 0.40 11.64
CA SER A 40 -25.71 1.50 11.85
C SER A 40 -26.18 2.50 12.91
N LYS A 41 -27.43 2.42 13.36
CA LYS A 41 -27.96 3.22 14.48
C LYS A 41 -27.51 2.71 15.85
N ASP A 42 -27.01 1.48 15.91
CA ASP A 42 -26.54 0.88 17.15
C ASP A 42 -25.12 1.37 17.49
N SER A 43 -24.99 2.01 18.65
CA SER A 43 -23.74 2.65 19.10
C SER A 43 -22.59 1.64 19.21
N SER A 44 -22.91 0.40 19.62
CA SER A 44 -21.93 -0.69 19.73
C SER A 44 -21.33 -1.06 18.37
N PHE A 45 -22.16 -1.16 17.33
CA PHE A 45 -21.73 -1.51 15.98
C PHE A 45 -20.82 -0.42 15.39
N ILE A 46 -21.16 0.86 15.58
CA ILE A 46 -20.31 1.99 15.15
C ILE A 46 -18.95 1.93 15.85
N GLN A 47 -18.92 1.68 17.16
CA GLN A 47 -17.68 1.59 17.92
C GLN A 47 -16.80 0.42 17.45
N GLN A 48 -17.38 -0.76 17.24
CA GLN A 48 -16.66 -1.93 16.72
C GLN A 48 -16.04 -1.65 15.34
N ARG A 49 -16.81 -1.07 14.41
CA ARG A 49 -16.31 -0.70 13.07
C ARG A 49 -15.22 0.36 13.14
N THR A 50 -15.37 1.33 14.03
CA THR A 50 -14.37 2.39 14.25
C THR A 50 -13.06 1.81 14.79
N ASN A 51 -13.15 0.91 15.77
CA ASN A 51 -11.99 0.22 16.35
C ASN A 51 -11.30 -0.65 15.29
N LEU A 52 -12.05 -1.39 14.49
CA LEU A 52 -11.50 -2.19 13.39
C LEU A 52 -10.75 -1.33 12.37
N ALA A 53 -11.30 -0.18 11.98
CA ALA A 53 -10.61 0.76 11.10
C ALA A 53 -9.34 1.37 11.72
N GLN A 54 -9.33 1.62 13.03
CA GLN A 54 -8.13 2.06 13.76
C GLN A 54 -7.06 0.97 13.78
N ASN A 55 -7.42 -0.25 14.14
CA ASN A 55 -6.50 -1.39 14.18
C ASN A 55 -5.90 -1.67 12.81
N TYR A 56 -6.71 -1.62 11.76
CA TYR A 56 -6.22 -1.78 10.39
C TYR A 56 -5.25 -0.66 9.99
N THR A 57 -5.55 0.59 10.35
CA THR A 57 -4.65 1.72 10.10
C THR A 57 -3.31 1.54 10.82
N TYR A 58 -3.34 1.10 12.09
CA TYR A 58 -2.14 0.81 12.87
C TYR A 58 -1.32 -0.30 12.21
N LEU A 59 -1.94 -1.43 11.89
CA LEU A 59 -1.29 -2.56 11.22
C LEU A 59 -0.62 -2.14 9.91
N LEU A 60 -1.35 -1.40 9.06
CA LEU A 60 -0.84 -0.96 7.77
C LEU A 60 0.41 -0.08 7.91
N ASN A 61 0.38 0.89 8.84
CA ASN A 61 1.52 1.75 9.10
C ASN A 61 2.71 0.97 9.66
N SER A 62 2.48 0.05 10.60
CA SER A 62 3.53 -0.76 11.22
C SER A 62 4.22 -1.67 10.19
N ILE A 63 3.46 -2.36 9.34
CA ILE A 63 4.02 -3.20 8.27
C ILE A 63 4.92 -2.38 7.34
N HIS A 64 4.46 -1.20 6.92
CA HIS A 64 5.25 -0.37 6.02
C HIS A 64 6.47 0.23 6.72
N HIS A 65 6.37 0.60 7.99
CA HIS A 65 7.52 1.02 8.78
C HIS A 65 8.58 -0.09 8.89
N HIS A 66 8.16 -1.33 9.16
CA HIS A 66 9.07 -2.47 9.19
C HIS A 66 9.69 -2.75 7.82
N LYS A 67 8.92 -2.62 6.74
CA LYS A 67 9.43 -2.73 5.36
C LYS A 67 10.52 -1.68 5.09
N ASP A 68 10.26 -0.42 5.43
CA ASP A 68 11.23 0.67 5.26
C ASP A 68 12.49 0.42 6.10
N LEU A 69 12.34 -0.12 7.31
CA LEU A 69 13.45 -0.47 8.19
C LEU A 69 14.32 -1.59 7.60
N LEU A 70 13.71 -2.66 7.09
CA LEU A 70 14.43 -3.77 6.44
C LEU A 70 15.19 -3.30 5.21
N PHE A 71 14.64 -2.36 4.44
CA PHE A 71 15.37 -1.72 3.34
C PHE A 71 16.52 -0.84 3.84
N SER A 72 16.32 -0.06 4.92
CA SER A 72 17.36 0.82 5.46
C SER A 72 18.61 0.07 5.95
N TYR A 73 18.43 -1.16 6.44
CA TYR A 73 19.52 -2.04 6.85
C TYR A 73 20.07 -2.92 5.72
N ASN A 74 19.59 -2.75 4.48
CA ASN A 74 19.89 -3.63 3.34
C ASN A 74 19.58 -5.11 3.61
N ILE A 75 18.65 -5.40 4.53
CA ILE A 75 18.24 -6.78 4.87
C ILE A 75 17.26 -7.31 3.81
N ALA A 76 16.44 -6.43 3.25
CA ALA A 76 15.58 -6.76 2.11
C ALA A 76 16.10 -6.08 0.84
N VAL A 77 16.15 -6.83 -0.27
CA VAL A 77 16.44 -6.30 -1.61
C VAL A 77 15.11 -6.13 -2.35
N ASP A 78 14.89 -4.97 -2.97
CA ASP A 78 13.76 -4.80 -3.90
C ASP A 78 14.00 -5.73 -5.10
N ARG A 79 13.19 -6.78 -5.22
CA ARG A 79 13.33 -7.79 -6.30
C ARG A 79 13.29 -7.16 -7.68
N SER A 80 12.64 -6.01 -7.84
CA SER A 80 12.60 -5.28 -9.11
C SER A 80 14.01 -4.77 -9.48
N ASN A 81 14.73 -4.19 -8.52
CA ASN A 81 16.11 -3.75 -8.72
C ASN A 81 17.09 -4.92 -8.90
N GLU A 82 16.85 -6.03 -8.20
CA GLU A 82 17.64 -7.25 -8.39
C GLU A 82 17.45 -7.83 -9.79
N MET A 83 16.21 -7.89 -10.27
CA MET A 83 15.88 -8.34 -11.61
C MET A 83 16.52 -7.45 -12.67
N THR A 84 16.48 -6.13 -12.52
CA THR A 84 17.16 -5.19 -13.44
C THR A 84 18.67 -5.39 -13.45
N LYS A 85 19.30 -5.62 -12.27
CA LYS A 85 20.73 -5.94 -12.18
C LYS A 85 21.09 -7.25 -12.88
N VAL A 86 20.26 -8.28 -12.73
CA VAL A 86 20.46 -9.57 -13.41
C VAL A 86 20.29 -9.42 -14.92
N LEU A 87 19.26 -8.73 -15.38
CA LEU A 87 19.04 -8.42 -16.80
C LEU A 87 20.23 -7.65 -17.39
N GLY A 88 20.80 -6.69 -16.66
CA GLY A 88 21.98 -5.94 -17.09
C GLY A 88 23.21 -6.81 -17.23
N LYS A 89 23.45 -7.73 -16.28
CA LYS A 89 24.53 -8.71 -16.37
C LYS A 89 24.34 -9.65 -17.55
N SER A 90 23.12 -10.15 -17.77
CA SER A 90 22.79 -11.02 -18.89
C SER A 90 22.97 -10.29 -20.23
N ALA A 91 22.47 -9.06 -20.37
CA ALA A 91 22.66 -8.25 -21.57
C ALA A 91 24.15 -7.98 -21.86
N ALA A 92 24.92 -7.59 -20.84
CA ALA A 92 26.36 -7.34 -20.98
C ALA A 92 27.14 -8.59 -21.41
N SER A 93 26.75 -9.77 -20.90
CA SER A 93 27.40 -11.04 -21.28
C SER A 93 27.24 -11.40 -22.76
N VAL A 94 26.20 -10.90 -23.42
CA VAL A 94 25.96 -11.07 -24.87
C VAL A 94 26.34 -9.82 -25.69
N GLY A 95 27.02 -8.85 -25.08
CA GLY A 95 27.45 -7.61 -25.74
C GLY A 95 26.33 -6.59 -25.98
N LEU A 96 25.16 -6.77 -25.36
CA LEU A 96 24.01 -5.86 -25.47
C LEU A 96 23.92 -4.94 -24.26
N ARG A 97 23.33 -3.75 -24.47
CA ARG A 97 23.03 -2.78 -23.41
C ARG A 97 21.55 -2.79 -23.07
N LEU A 98 21.23 -2.56 -21.80
CA LEU A 98 19.86 -2.36 -21.36
C LEU A 98 19.28 -1.07 -21.97
N PRO A 99 18.02 -1.09 -22.45
CA PRO A 99 17.31 0.11 -22.90
C PRO A 99 17.22 1.17 -21.80
N ASP A 100 17.14 2.45 -22.18
CA ASP A 100 17.17 3.61 -21.26
C ASP A 100 16.09 3.55 -20.16
N VAL A 101 14.95 2.91 -20.46
CA VAL A 101 13.84 2.68 -19.51
C VAL A 101 14.22 1.83 -18.29
N TYR A 102 15.36 1.13 -18.32
CA TYR A 102 15.87 0.29 -17.22
C TYR A 102 17.11 0.87 -16.55
N GLN A 103 17.57 2.06 -16.93
CA GLN A 103 18.80 2.70 -16.40
C GLN A 103 18.53 3.67 -15.23
N HIS A 104 17.39 3.55 -14.55
CA HIS A 104 17.00 4.44 -13.44
C HIS A 104 17.47 3.94 -12.07
#